data_AF-A0A519PXB1-F1
#
_entry.id   AF-A0A519PXB1-F1
#
_cell.length_a   1.000
_cell.length_b   1.000
_cell.length_c   1.000
_cell.angle_alpha   90.00
_cell.angle_beta   90.00
_cell.angle_gamma   90.00
#
_symmetry.space_group_name_H-M   'P 1'
#
loop_
_entity.id
_entity.type
_entity.pdbx_description
1 polymer ?
#
loop_
_entity_poly.entity_id
_entity_poly.type
_entity_poly.pdbx_seq_one_letter_code
_entity_poly.pdbx_strand_id
1 'polypeptide(L)'
;MTMTGGGGKTIKGGLATVMLGPREQGRAYGILRQSDADSLRGPAAAMLMDFCMSVAAWADGRHPDFVAMFPLDSAGTHAVARVAYLGDEELGSVAVANVVIATPQTMRDLGWQAHRLLDALPRPDGLAFGAAPLAVDLHALARAPVDTVIPSFGLEWRDQDIAAPDAERETVLKAALDGVTPAAQRVRLNGWSTTAALRKTGGFDPREAFRLIVAEPKSRREAGDRRQAVFNGGRVEPHPDVAPASWLAWNIVDARSRGRSPKGLAWSPDYAELPVERATAIAILEAASSLKAVERVELLCAVALAASETPALKAGLLEGVAQALERVMAGAGGAESAAFYLDQYVAGCAATPDRLPPILYLACADGILGWLDESRLALLIDAGLFDNLGDDDFPAERLERVPAETLAYLLDRAMEGLRRRTAPRRAAAVLLDRCARSSAPTRAVAAKALAELTEMPISVDDDMLATEAVFGLVAAQGAEARKIFSARFLRRPWKSGAIRTPAASGAMAAAARILNKAGSSDAL
;
A
#
# COMPACT_ATOMS: atom_id res chain seq x y z
N MET A 1 -1.05 -48.02 -51.56
CA MET A 1 -1.97 -47.08 -50.91
C MET A 1 -1.20 -45.81 -50.60
N THR A 2 -1.34 -44.83 -51.48
CA THR A 2 -0.80 -43.47 -51.39
C THR A 2 -1.62 -42.68 -50.36
N MET A 3 -1.01 -42.31 -49.24
CA MET A 3 -1.56 -41.30 -48.33
C MET A 3 -1.02 -39.95 -48.77
N THR A 4 -1.91 -39.19 -49.41
CA THR A 4 -1.73 -37.83 -49.92
C THR A 4 -1.34 -36.87 -48.81
N GLY A 5 -0.26 -36.12 -49.03
CA GLY A 5 0.17 -35.03 -48.18
C GLY A 5 -0.87 -33.91 -48.10
N GLY A 6 -1.22 -33.53 -46.88
CA GLY A 6 -1.93 -32.29 -46.60
C GLY A 6 -1.00 -31.11 -46.81
N GLY A 7 -1.01 -30.56 -48.02
CA GLY A 7 -0.40 -29.26 -48.31
C GLY A 7 -1.07 -28.20 -47.44
N GLY A 8 -0.38 -27.78 -46.37
CA GLY A 8 -0.71 -26.55 -45.67
C GLY A 8 -0.60 -25.41 -46.66
N LYS A 9 -1.73 -24.91 -47.15
CA LYS A 9 -1.79 -23.64 -47.88
C LYS A 9 -1.22 -22.57 -46.96
N THR A 10 0.03 -22.17 -47.18
CA THR A 10 0.52 -20.86 -46.75
C THR A 10 -0.43 -19.84 -47.35
N ILE A 11 -1.28 -19.23 -46.52
CA ILE A 11 -1.99 -18.03 -46.90
C ILE A 11 -0.91 -16.96 -47.04
N LYS A 12 -0.35 -16.82 -48.24
CA LYS A 12 0.45 -15.64 -48.63
C LYS A 12 -0.51 -14.46 -48.82
N GLY A 13 -1.16 -14.05 -47.74
CA GLY A 13 -1.94 -12.81 -47.69
C GLY A 13 -1.01 -11.69 -47.25
N GLY A 14 -0.81 -10.68 -48.10
CA GLY A 14 -0.09 -9.49 -47.70
C GLY A 14 -0.95 -8.65 -46.75
N LEU A 15 -0.36 -8.12 -45.68
CA LEU A 15 -1.05 -7.21 -44.78
C LEU A 15 -1.05 -5.80 -45.37
N ALA A 16 -2.17 -5.09 -45.29
CA ALA A 16 -2.23 -3.71 -45.75
C ALA A 16 -1.30 -2.84 -44.90
N THR A 17 -0.48 -2.02 -45.57
CA THR A 17 0.50 -1.13 -44.95
C THR A 17 0.16 0.32 -45.24
N VAL A 18 0.44 1.18 -44.26
CA VAL A 18 0.29 2.63 -44.36
C VAL A 18 1.52 3.29 -43.78
N MET A 19 1.99 4.33 -44.45
CA MET A 19 3.02 5.23 -43.94
C MET A 19 2.38 6.58 -43.62
N LEU A 20 2.52 7.04 -42.38
CA LEU A 20 2.05 8.35 -41.91
C LEU A 20 3.23 9.28 -41.68
N GLY A 21 3.05 10.57 -41.93
CA GLY A 21 4.06 11.59 -41.67
C GLY A 21 3.68 12.96 -42.23
N PRO A 22 4.61 13.94 -42.25
CA PRO A 22 4.35 15.25 -42.80
C PRO A 22 4.16 15.19 -44.31
N ARG A 23 3.08 15.82 -44.81
CA ARG A 23 2.86 16.09 -46.23
C ARG A 23 3.74 17.26 -46.66
N GLU A 24 3.99 17.38 -47.96
CA GLU A 24 4.82 18.45 -48.54
C GLU A 24 4.50 19.81 -47.88
N GLN A 25 5.54 20.52 -47.43
CA GLN A 25 5.51 21.78 -46.64
C GLN A 25 5.31 21.65 -45.11
N GLY A 26 5.49 20.47 -44.50
CA GLY A 26 5.82 20.31 -43.07
C GLY A 26 4.76 20.72 -42.04
N ARG A 27 3.61 21.27 -42.47
CA ARG A 27 2.54 21.76 -41.59
C ARG A 27 1.31 20.85 -41.48
N ALA A 28 1.17 19.88 -42.38
CA ALA A 28 0.03 18.98 -42.41
C ALA A 28 0.50 17.53 -42.33
N TYR A 29 0.11 16.80 -41.29
CA TYR A 29 0.38 15.37 -41.17
C TYR A 29 -0.72 14.56 -41.87
N GLY A 30 -0.36 13.43 -42.48
CA GLY A 30 -1.32 12.53 -43.10
C GLY A 30 -0.72 11.25 -43.65
N ILE A 31 -1.51 10.55 -44.46
CA ILE A 31 -1.08 9.34 -45.18
C ILE A 31 -0.15 9.74 -46.32
N LEU A 32 1.09 9.25 -46.28
CA LEU A 32 2.10 9.44 -47.32
C LEU A 32 2.02 8.34 -48.38
N ARG A 33 1.83 7.09 -47.96
CA ARG A 33 1.75 5.91 -48.83
C ARG A 33 0.83 4.87 -48.21
N GLN A 34 0.16 4.09 -49.06
CA GLN A 34 -0.73 3.01 -48.66
C GLN A 34 -0.74 1.91 -49.74
N SER A 35 -0.65 0.65 -49.31
CA SER A 35 -0.49 -0.48 -50.22
C SER A 35 -1.77 -0.94 -50.90
N ASP A 36 -2.92 -0.63 -50.28
CA ASP A 36 -4.24 -1.03 -50.78
C ASP A 36 -5.26 0.05 -50.41
N ALA A 37 -5.63 0.89 -51.38
CA ALA A 37 -6.51 2.03 -51.22
C ALA A 37 -7.94 1.66 -50.76
N ASP A 38 -8.38 0.41 -50.98
CA ASP A 38 -9.74 -0.03 -50.66
C ASP A 38 -9.88 -0.55 -49.23
N SER A 39 -8.77 -0.89 -48.58
CA SER A 39 -8.73 -1.46 -47.22
C SER A 39 -9.05 -0.46 -46.10
N LEU A 40 -8.97 0.85 -46.36
CA LEU A 40 -9.19 1.91 -45.36
C LEU A 40 -10.21 2.93 -45.87
N ARG A 41 -11.46 2.77 -45.45
CA ARG A 41 -12.54 3.72 -45.74
C ARG A 41 -13.35 4.04 -44.49
N GLY A 42 -14.02 5.17 -44.48
CA GLY A 42 -14.96 5.55 -43.43
C GLY A 42 -14.30 5.71 -42.06
N PRO A 43 -14.88 5.16 -40.97
CA PRO A 43 -14.39 5.36 -39.60
C PRO A 43 -12.92 4.96 -39.37
N ALA A 44 -12.45 3.88 -40.00
CA ALA A 44 -11.07 3.41 -39.85
C ALA A 44 -10.04 4.41 -40.41
N ALA A 45 -10.35 5.02 -41.55
CA ALA A 45 -9.51 6.06 -42.15
C ALA A 45 -9.50 7.34 -41.29
N ALA A 46 -10.66 7.72 -40.74
CA ALA A 46 -10.76 8.87 -39.84
C ALA A 46 -9.94 8.66 -38.56
N MET A 47 -10.07 7.50 -37.91
CA MET A 47 -9.30 7.15 -36.71
C MET A 47 -7.78 7.16 -36.97
N LEU A 48 -7.35 6.67 -38.14
CA LEU A 48 -5.94 6.69 -38.52
C LEU A 48 -5.41 8.10 -38.75
N MET A 49 -6.22 8.99 -39.31
CA MET A 49 -5.88 10.41 -39.47
C MET A 49 -5.80 11.13 -38.12
N ASP A 50 -6.74 10.85 -37.22
CA ASP A 50 -6.73 11.38 -35.85
C ASP A 50 -5.48 10.92 -35.07
N PHE A 51 -5.10 9.65 -35.21
CA PHE A 51 -3.81 9.14 -34.70
C PHE A 51 -2.61 9.86 -35.33
N CYS A 52 -2.63 10.09 -36.64
CA CYS A 52 -1.56 10.81 -37.35
C CYS A 52 -1.35 12.23 -36.81
N MET A 53 -2.44 12.93 -36.49
CA MET A 53 -2.37 14.26 -35.87
C MET A 53 -1.87 14.20 -34.42
N SER A 54 -2.21 13.15 -33.67
CA SER A 54 -1.64 12.90 -32.34
C SER A 54 -0.12 12.66 -32.39
N VAL A 55 0.36 11.94 -33.42
CA VAL A 55 1.79 11.75 -33.69
C VAL A 55 2.50 13.06 -34.02
N ALA A 56 1.86 13.96 -34.77
CA ALA A 56 2.40 15.29 -35.04
C ALA A 56 2.66 16.08 -33.75
N ALA A 57 1.65 16.14 -32.87
CA ALA A 57 1.77 16.82 -31.58
C ALA A 57 2.76 16.14 -30.63
N TRP A 58 2.94 14.83 -30.76
CA TRP A 58 3.96 14.06 -30.03
C TRP A 58 5.37 14.37 -30.53
N ALA A 59 5.56 14.59 -31.84
CA ALA A 59 6.85 14.91 -32.43
C ALA A 59 7.43 16.22 -31.85
N ASP A 60 6.58 17.23 -31.62
CA ASP A 60 6.97 18.51 -31.00
C ASP A 60 7.58 18.34 -29.60
N GLY A 61 7.25 17.24 -28.91
CA GLY A 61 7.80 16.90 -27.60
C GLY A 61 9.18 16.25 -27.65
N ARG A 62 9.74 15.98 -28.84
CA ARG A 62 11.03 15.30 -29.07
C ARG A 62 11.17 14.00 -28.26
N HIS A 63 10.08 13.25 -28.20
CA HIS A 63 9.99 12.01 -27.43
C HIS A 63 10.71 10.84 -28.15
N PRO A 64 11.17 9.82 -27.41
CA PRO A 64 11.82 8.64 -28.00
C PRO A 64 10.82 7.76 -28.74
N ASP A 65 11.30 7.05 -29.77
CA ASP A 65 10.52 6.11 -30.59
C ASP A 65 9.55 5.25 -29.77
N PHE A 66 8.40 4.94 -30.36
CA PHE A 66 7.41 4.12 -29.69
C PHE A 66 6.71 3.17 -30.65
N VAL A 67 6.08 2.16 -30.07
CA VAL A 67 5.21 1.21 -30.75
C VAL A 67 3.83 1.26 -30.11
N ALA A 68 2.80 1.02 -30.91
CA ALA A 68 1.43 1.02 -30.42
C ALA A 68 0.52 0.09 -31.22
N MET A 69 -0.55 -0.36 -30.57
CA MET A 69 -1.71 -0.96 -31.22
C MET A 69 -2.98 -0.29 -30.71
N PHE A 70 -3.91 0.00 -31.60
CA PHE A 70 -5.20 0.59 -31.24
C PHE A 70 -6.31 0.14 -32.20
N PRO A 71 -7.58 0.15 -31.75
CA PRO A 71 -8.71 -0.19 -32.61
C PRO A 71 -8.98 0.95 -33.61
N LEU A 72 -9.27 0.60 -34.86
CA LEU A 72 -9.65 1.55 -35.91
C LEU A 72 -11.16 1.69 -36.04
N ASP A 73 -11.91 0.64 -35.70
CA ASP A 73 -13.35 0.58 -35.80
C ASP A 73 -13.95 -0.36 -34.75
N SER A 74 -15.29 -0.35 -34.65
CA SER A 74 -16.04 -1.28 -33.79
C SER A 74 -16.14 -2.69 -34.36
N ALA A 75 -15.73 -2.92 -35.61
CA ALA A 75 -15.74 -4.22 -36.27
C ALA A 75 -14.53 -5.09 -35.89
N GLY A 76 -13.56 -4.53 -35.16
CA GLY A 76 -12.40 -5.24 -34.64
C GLY A 76 -11.16 -5.14 -35.55
N THR A 77 -11.12 -4.17 -36.46
CA THR A 77 -9.91 -3.84 -37.21
C THR A 77 -8.95 -3.05 -36.31
N HIS A 78 -7.67 -3.41 -36.31
CA HIS A 78 -6.64 -2.76 -35.49
C HIS A 78 -5.51 -2.22 -36.35
N ALA A 79 -4.89 -1.12 -35.90
CA ALA A 79 -3.61 -0.65 -36.41
C ALA A 79 -2.50 -1.11 -35.46
N VAL A 80 -1.39 -1.62 -36.02
CA VAL A 80 -0.13 -1.83 -35.30
C VAL A 80 0.91 -0.90 -35.90
N ALA A 81 1.47 -0.01 -35.09
CA ALA A 81 2.32 1.09 -35.53
C ALA A 81 3.69 1.05 -34.86
N ARG A 82 4.72 1.42 -35.63
CA ARG A 82 6.04 1.82 -35.14
C ARG A 82 6.27 3.26 -35.57
N VAL A 83 6.59 4.12 -34.61
CA VAL A 83 6.73 5.56 -34.80
C VAL A 83 8.12 6.00 -34.40
N ALA A 84 8.76 6.80 -35.25
CA ALA A 84 10.06 7.36 -35.01
C ALA A 84 10.05 8.88 -35.21
N TYR A 85 10.77 9.58 -34.34
CA TYR A 85 11.13 10.98 -34.55
C TYR A 85 12.41 11.02 -35.40
N LEU A 86 12.35 11.70 -36.55
CA LEU A 86 13.44 11.76 -37.51
C LEU A 86 14.30 13.03 -37.38
N GLY A 87 13.90 13.99 -36.54
CA GLY A 87 14.62 15.23 -36.32
C GLY A 87 13.74 16.47 -36.50
N ASP A 88 14.37 17.64 -36.44
CA ASP A 88 13.74 18.91 -36.75
C ASP A 88 14.17 19.38 -38.14
N GLU A 89 13.19 19.72 -38.98
CA GLU A 89 13.41 20.37 -40.28
C GLU A 89 12.97 21.85 -40.20
N GLU A 90 13.19 22.63 -41.28
CA GLU A 90 12.86 24.07 -41.34
C GLU A 90 11.40 24.39 -40.97
N LEU A 91 10.50 23.41 -41.10
CA LEU A 91 9.06 23.58 -40.91
C LEU A 91 8.52 22.92 -39.63
N GLY A 92 9.38 22.29 -38.82
CA GLY A 92 9.01 21.71 -37.52
C GLY A 92 9.60 20.33 -37.27
N SER A 93 9.16 19.72 -36.16
CA SER A 93 9.54 18.37 -35.76
C SER A 93 8.92 17.32 -36.68
N VAL A 94 9.76 16.41 -37.19
CA VAL A 94 9.38 15.37 -38.15
C VAL A 94 9.27 14.03 -37.44
N ALA A 95 8.09 13.43 -37.49
CA ALA A 95 7.85 12.05 -37.11
C ALA A 95 7.20 11.27 -38.25
N VAL A 96 7.55 9.99 -38.34
CA VAL A 96 6.99 9.05 -39.33
C VAL A 96 6.50 7.81 -38.60
N ALA A 97 5.34 7.30 -39.02
CA ALA A 97 4.81 6.03 -38.53
C ALA A 97 4.66 5.02 -39.67
N ASN A 98 5.22 3.84 -39.47
CA ASN A 98 4.92 2.65 -40.27
C ASN A 98 3.78 1.91 -39.58
N VAL A 99 2.68 1.68 -40.30
CA VAL A 99 1.45 1.08 -39.76
C VAL A 99 1.05 -0.14 -40.59
N VAL A 100 0.67 -1.21 -39.90
CA VAL A 100 0.05 -2.40 -40.47
C VAL A 100 -1.40 -2.48 -40.01
N ILE A 101 -2.31 -2.78 -40.94
CA ILE A 101 -3.74 -2.95 -40.66
C ILE A 101 -4.01 -4.45 -40.44
N ALA A 102 -4.43 -4.78 -39.22
CA ALA A 102 -4.80 -6.14 -38.82
C ALA A 102 -6.32 -6.28 -38.81
N THR A 103 -6.86 -7.05 -39.76
CA THR A 103 -8.29 -7.37 -39.80
C THR A 103 -8.68 -8.33 -38.66
N PRO A 104 -9.98 -8.48 -38.35
CA PRO A 104 -10.43 -9.49 -37.38
C PRO A 104 -10.02 -10.93 -37.73
N GLN A 105 -9.80 -11.24 -39.01
CA GLN A 105 -9.27 -12.54 -39.43
C GLN A 105 -7.76 -12.63 -39.13
N THR A 106 -6.98 -11.61 -39.48
CA THR A 106 -5.55 -11.51 -39.16
C THR A 106 -5.28 -11.67 -37.66
N MET A 107 -6.07 -10.99 -36.82
CA MET A 107 -5.96 -11.10 -35.36
C MET A 107 -6.21 -12.52 -34.87
N ARG A 108 -7.18 -13.23 -35.46
CA ARG A 108 -7.47 -14.64 -35.13
C ARG A 108 -6.37 -15.59 -35.61
N ASP A 109 -5.82 -15.36 -36.80
CA ASP A 109 -4.73 -16.17 -37.35
C ASP A 109 -3.44 -16.04 -36.53
N LEU A 110 -3.25 -14.90 -35.87
CA LEU A 110 -2.19 -14.63 -34.90
C LEU A 110 -2.50 -15.10 -33.47
N GLY A 111 -3.66 -15.72 -33.22
CA GLY A 111 -4.07 -16.09 -31.86
C GLY A 111 -4.15 -14.90 -30.91
N TRP A 112 -4.48 -13.71 -31.43
CA TRP A 112 -4.53 -12.42 -30.72
C TRP A 112 -3.17 -11.91 -30.19
N GLN A 113 -2.06 -12.40 -30.73
CA GLN A 113 -0.70 -11.94 -30.43
C GLN A 113 -0.21 -10.91 -31.46
N ALA A 114 -0.96 -9.83 -31.62
CA ALA A 114 -0.67 -8.80 -32.63
C ALA A 114 0.68 -8.08 -32.42
N HIS A 115 1.23 -8.11 -31.20
CA HIS A 115 2.57 -7.58 -30.90
C HIS A 115 3.68 -8.27 -31.68
N ARG A 116 3.46 -9.50 -32.15
CA ARG A 116 4.42 -10.23 -33.00
C ARG A 116 4.55 -9.63 -34.40
N LEU A 117 3.59 -8.80 -34.83
CA LEU A 117 3.75 -8.04 -36.07
C LEU A 117 4.86 -7.00 -35.98
N LEU A 118 5.26 -6.58 -34.77
CA LEU A 118 6.37 -5.64 -34.57
C LEU A 118 7.72 -6.19 -35.03
N ASP A 119 7.87 -7.52 -35.07
CA ASP A 119 9.09 -8.20 -35.53
C ASP A 119 9.26 -8.11 -37.05
N ALA A 120 8.15 -7.93 -37.77
CA ALA A 120 8.13 -7.74 -39.21
C ALA A 120 8.02 -6.26 -39.62
N LEU A 121 7.79 -5.35 -38.67
CA LEU A 121 7.55 -3.94 -38.93
C LEU A 121 8.86 -3.13 -38.79
N PRO A 122 9.45 -2.66 -39.90
CA PRO A 122 10.73 -1.95 -39.87
C PRO A 122 10.61 -0.60 -39.14
N ARG A 123 11.74 -0.17 -38.55
CA ARG A 123 11.88 1.19 -38.02
C ARG A 123 11.62 2.21 -39.13
N PRO A 124 10.76 3.22 -38.91
CA PRO A 124 10.56 4.26 -39.90
C PRO A 124 11.86 5.03 -40.17
N ASP A 125 12.25 5.11 -41.43
CA ASP A 125 13.44 5.80 -41.93
C ASP A 125 13.10 6.84 -43.01
N GLY A 126 11.80 7.04 -43.27
CA GLY A 126 11.29 8.00 -44.26
C GLY A 126 11.24 7.48 -45.70
N LEU A 127 11.73 6.27 -46.00
CA LEU A 127 11.94 5.84 -47.39
C LEU A 127 11.45 4.39 -47.62
N ALA A 128 10.32 4.26 -48.32
CA ALA A 128 9.81 3.03 -48.98
C ALA A 128 8.66 2.23 -48.31
N PHE A 129 8.34 2.42 -47.03
CA PHE A 129 7.20 1.71 -46.43
C PHE A 129 5.84 2.18 -47.00
N GLY A 130 4.83 1.31 -46.99
CA GLY A 130 3.47 1.64 -47.45
C GLY A 130 3.23 1.54 -48.96
N ALA A 131 4.24 1.22 -49.78
CA ALA A 131 4.06 1.09 -51.23
C ALA A 131 3.51 -0.28 -51.68
N ALA A 132 3.71 -1.31 -50.86
CA ALA A 132 3.27 -2.68 -51.13
C ALA A 132 2.81 -3.36 -49.83
N PRO A 133 1.91 -4.36 -49.90
CA PRO A 133 1.48 -5.10 -48.72
C PRO A 133 2.67 -5.78 -48.03
N LEU A 134 2.65 -5.86 -46.70
CA LEU A 134 3.68 -6.55 -45.94
C LEU A 134 3.48 -8.07 -46.09
N ALA A 135 4.41 -8.71 -46.79
CA ALA A 135 4.43 -10.16 -46.92
C ALA A 135 4.99 -10.79 -45.64
N VAL A 136 4.13 -11.45 -44.86
CA VAL A 136 4.52 -12.11 -43.61
C VAL A 136 3.83 -13.47 -43.47
N ASP A 137 4.52 -14.44 -42.88
CA ASP A 137 3.90 -15.71 -42.50
C ASP A 137 3.28 -15.58 -41.10
N LEU A 138 1.97 -15.32 -41.07
CA LEU A 138 1.21 -15.15 -39.82
C LEU A 138 1.29 -16.40 -38.92
N HIS A 139 1.34 -17.61 -39.50
CA HIS A 139 1.41 -18.84 -38.72
C HIS A 139 2.81 -19.11 -38.15
N ALA A 140 3.86 -18.64 -38.84
CA ALA A 140 5.20 -18.66 -38.29
C ALA A 140 5.30 -17.66 -37.13
N LEU A 141 4.80 -16.44 -37.29
CA LEU A 141 4.76 -15.44 -36.21
C LEU A 141 3.97 -15.96 -35.00
N ALA A 142 2.77 -16.50 -35.20
CA ALA A 142 1.95 -17.04 -34.11
C ALA A 142 2.62 -18.20 -33.33
N ARG A 143 3.57 -18.91 -33.95
CA ARG A 143 4.28 -20.05 -33.35
C ARG A 143 5.70 -19.73 -32.90
N ALA A 144 6.16 -18.51 -33.11
CA ALA A 144 7.47 -18.08 -32.65
C ALA A 144 7.65 -18.37 -31.14
N PRO A 145 8.83 -18.88 -30.73
CA PRO A 145 9.11 -19.14 -29.33
C PRO A 145 9.00 -17.85 -28.53
N VAL A 146 8.56 -17.97 -27.28
CA VAL A 146 8.51 -16.84 -26.35
C VAL A 146 9.81 -16.83 -25.57
N ASP A 147 10.62 -15.80 -25.77
CA ASP A 147 11.95 -15.70 -25.14
C ASP A 147 11.86 -15.36 -23.65
N THR A 148 10.83 -14.62 -23.23
CA THR A 148 10.64 -14.21 -21.83
C THR A 148 9.16 -14.01 -21.53
N VAL A 149 8.70 -14.55 -20.41
CA VAL A 149 7.33 -14.37 -19.89
C VAL A 149 7.40 -13.75 -18.51
N ILE A 150 6.55 -12.74 -18.27
CA ILE A 150 6.36 -12.18 -16.93
C ILE A 150 5.22 -12.99 -16.25
N PRO A 151 5.51 -13.87 -15.26
CA PRO A 151 4.56 -14.89 -14.79
C PRO A 151 3.38 -14.36 -13.99
N SER A 152 3.44 -13.11 -13.52
CA SER A 152 2.47 -12.50 -12.59
C SER A 152 1.34 -11.71 -13.27
N PHE A 153 1.25 -11.75 -14.60
CA PHE A 153 0.45 -10.81 -15.39
C PHE A 153 -0.97 -11.32 -15.77
N GLY A 154 -1.71 -11.92 -14.83
CA GLY A 154 -2.97 -12.65 -15.06
C GLY A 154 -4.14 -11.90 -15.73
N LEU A 155 -5.19 -11.53 -14.99
CA LEU A 155 -6.38 -10.81 -15.47
C LEU A 155 -6.32 -9.29 -15.19
N GLU A 156 -5.24 -8.87 -14.52
CA GLU A 156 -5.08 -7.59 -13.83
C GLU A 156 -4.31 -6.55 -14.63
N TRP A 157 -3.92 -6.89 -15.87
CA TRP A 157 -3.14 -6.06 -16.80
C TRP A 157 -3.96 -5.06 -17.59
N ARG A 158 -5.29 -5.22 -17.62
CA ARG A 158 -6.15 -4.28 -18.31
C ARG A 158 -6.17 -2.97 -17.55
N ASP A 159 -6.01 -1.88 -18.28
CA ASP A 159 -5.98 -0.52 -17.74
C ASP A 159 -4.75 -0.34 -16.81
N GLN A 160 -3.56 -0.77 -17.27
CA GLN A 160 -2.30 -0.72 -16.52
C GLN A 160 -1.20 0.09 -17.24
N ASP A 161 -0.39 0.79 -16.44
CA ASP A 161 0.82 1.49 -16.86
C ASP A 161 2.05 0.86 -16.17
N ILE A 162 3.01 0.35 -16.94
CA ILE A 162 4.27 -0.23 -16.49
C ILE A 162 5.39 0.76 -16.76
N ALA A 163 6.15 1.10 -15.74
CA ALA A 163 7.39 1.85 -15.85
C ALA A 163 8.53 0.91 -16.23
N ALA A 164 9.22 1.20 -17.34
CA ALA A 164 10.39 0.44 -17.79
C ALA A 164 11.45 1.39 -18.38
N PRO A 165 12.76 1.04 -18.32
CA PRO A 165 13.82 1.80 -18.99
C PRO A 165 13.56 1.93 -20.49
N ASP A 166 13.94 3.05 -21.11
CA ASP A 166 13.70 3.33 -22.53
C ASP A 166 14.07 2.15 -23.47
N ALA A 167 15.28 1.64 -23.29
CA ALA A 167 15.85 0.55 -24.08
C ALA A 167 15.11 -0.79 -23.95
N GLU A 168 14.29 -0.95 -22.91
CA GLU A 168 13.60 -2.20 -22.58
C GLU A 168 12.09 -2.14 -22.83
N ARG A 169 11.51 -0.96 -23.14
CA ARG A 169 10.05 -0.78 -23.23
C ARG A 169 9.36 -1.76 -24.17
N GLU A 170 9.89 -1.95 -25.38
CA GLU A 170 9.33 -2.88 -26.35
C GLU A 170 9.46 -4.34 -25.88
N THR A 171 10.60 -4.71 -25.31
CA THR A 171 10.85 -6.06 -24.77
C THR A 171 9.91 -6.38 -23.62
N VAL A 172 9.76 -5.46 -22.67
CA VAL A 172 8.85 -5.59 -21.52
C VAL A 172 7.41 -5.68 -21.97
N LEU A 173 7.00 -4.85 -22.94
CA LEU A 173 5.68 -4.94 -23.56
C LEU A 173 5.44 -6.32 -24.16
N LYS A 174 6.33 -6.82 -25.03
CA LYS A 174 6.17 -8.14 -25.66
C LYS A 174 6.10 -9.26 -24.62
N ALA A 175 6.98 -9.24 -23.61
CA ALA A 175 6.98 -10.22 -22.53
C ALA A 175 5.70 -10.19 -21.68
N ALA A 176 5.15 -9.01 -21.41
CA ALA A 176 3.87 -8.85 -20.70
C ALA A 176 2.71 -9.43 -21.54
N LEU A 177 2.70 -9.16 -22.84
CA LEU A 177 1.68 -9.62 -23.78
C LEU A 177 1.72 -11.14 -24.01
N ASP A 178 2.90 -11.74 -24.10
CA ASP A 178 3.04 -13.19 -24.21
C ASP A 178 2.62 -13.92 -22.91
N GLY A 179 2.78 -13.27 -21.75
CA GLY A 179 2.34 -13.79 -20.45
C GLY A 179 0.82 -13.80 -20.22
N VAL A 180 0.04 -13.11 -21.05
CA VAL A 180 -1.43 -13.08 -20.91
C VAL A 180 -2.01 -14.47 -21.17
N THR A 181 -2.55 -15.08 -20.12
CA THR A 181 -3.23 -16.39 -20.16
C THR A 181 -4.54 -16.33 -19.38
N PRO A 182 -5.60 -17.05 -19.82
CA PRO A 182 -5.73 -17.83 -21.05
C PRO A 182 -5.90 -16.96 -22.33
N ALA A 183 -5.82 -17.57 -23.52
CA ALA A 183 -5.95 -16.86 -24.80
C ALA A 183 -7.25 -16.02 -24.94
N ALA A 184 -8.33 -16.43 -24.27
CA ALA A 184 -9.58 -15.65 -24.21
C ALA A 184 -9.39 -14.25 -23.59
N GLN A 185 -8.39 -14.07 -22.72
CA GLN A 185 -8.06 -12.76 -22.15
C GLN A 185 -7.33 -11.86 -23.16
N ARG A 186 -6.51 -12.43 -24.05
CA ARG A 186 -5.79 -11.67 -25.09
C ARG A 186 -6.74 -10.93 -26.02
N VAL A 187 -7.89 -11.54 -26.33
CA VAL A 187 -8.97 -10.93 -27.14
C VAL A 187 -9.46 -9.61 -26.54
N ARG A 188 -9.42 -9.47 -25.21
CA ARG A 188 -9.89 -8.29 -24.49
C ARG A 188 -8.86 -7.15 -24.47
N LEU A 189 -7.61 -7.45 -24.85
CA LEU A 189 -6.58 -6.44 -25.04
C LEU A 189 -6.68 -5.88 -26.46
N ASN A 190 -7.49 -4.84 -26.61
CA ASN A 190 -7.71 -4.20 -27.90
C ASN A 190 -6.79 -3.00 -28.17
N GLY A 191 -5.85 -2.68 -27.26
CA GLY A 191 -4.82 -1.69 -27.55
C GLY A 191 -3.74 -1.58 -26.48
N TRP A 192 -2.55 -1.18 -26.89
CA TRP A 192 -1.36 -1.02 -26.06
C TRP A 192 -0.38 -0.01 -26.67
N SER A 193 0.55 0.52 -25.87
CA SER A 193 1.53 1.52 -26.33
C SER A 193 2.80 1.50 -25.48
N THR A 194 3.96 1.86 -26.05
CA THR A 194 5.17 2.15 -25.26
C THR A 194 5.31 3.64 -24.90
N THR A 195 4.31 4.46 -25.19
CA THR A 195 4.26 5.88 -24.83
C THR A 195 2.94 6.27 -24.17
N ALA A 196 3.01 7.15 -23.18
CA ALA A 196 1.87 7.85 -22.57
C ALA A 196 1.71 9.29 -23.09
N ALA A 197 2.62 9.76 -23.96
CA ALA A 197 2.70 11.17 -24.35
C ALA A 197 1.80 11.57 -25.53
N LEU A 198 0.99 10.64 -26.05
CA LEU A 198 0.04 10.94 -27.12
C LEU A 198 -1.12 11.77 -26.59
N ARG A 199 -1.58 12.74 -27.39
CA ARG A 199 -2.71 13.61 -27.04
C ARG A 199 -3.99 13.17 -27.70
N LYS A 200 -5.11 13.40 -27.03
CA LYS A 200 -6.44 13.24 -27.65
C LYS A 200 -6.55 14.16 -28.86
N THR A 201 -6.91 13.60 -30.01
CA THR A 201 -7.11 14.34 -31.25
C THR A 201 -8.30 13.77 -31.99
N GLY A 202 -9.27 14.61 -32.38
CA GLY A 202 -10.50 14.13 -33.01
C GLY A 202 -11.20 13.04 -32.19
N GLY A 203 -11.49 11.91 -32.82
CA GLY A 203 -12.06 10.71 -32.19
C GLY A 203 -11.01 9.78 -31.54
N PHE A 204 -9.72 10.03 -31.74
CA PHE A 204 -8.67 9.23 -31.10
C PHE A 204 -8.40 9.72 -29.68
N ASP A 205 -8.76 8.89 -28.70
CA ASP A 205 -8.45 9.10 -27.28
C ASP A 205 -7.48 8.02 -26.76
N PRO A 206 -6.20 8.36 -26.51
CA PRO A 206 -5.22 7.42 -25.96
C PRO A 206 -5.66 6.74 -24.67
N ARG A 207 -6.49 7.43 -23.86
CA ARG A 207 -6.99 6.88 -22.59
C ARG A 207 -7.97 5.73 -22.80
N GLU A 208 -8.73 5.77 -23.89
CA GLU A 208 -9.71 4.73 -24.25
C GLU A 208 -9.11 3.66 -25.17
N ALA A 209 -8.17 4.06 -26.02
CA ALA A 209 -7.52 3.21 -27.02
C ALA A 209 -6.51 2.24 -26.40
N PHE A 210 -5.69 2.69 -25.45
CA PHE A 210 -4.63 1.86 -24.88
C PHE A 210 -5.05 1.26 -23.54
N ARG A 211 -5.03 -0.07 -23.43
CA ARG A 211 -5.32 -0.79 -22.17
C ARG A 211 -4.06 -1.18 -21.41
N LEU A 212 -2.91 -1.15 -22.07
CA LEU A 212 -1.60 -1.38 -21.46
C LEU A 212 -0.61 -0.34 -21.98
N ILE A 213 0.07 0.37 -21.09
CA ILE A 213 1.16 1.27 -21.46
C ILE A 213 2.46 0.80 -20.81
N VAL A 214 3.57 0.76 -21.56
CA VAL A 214 4.91 0.51 -21.03
C VAL A 214 5.82 1.69 -21.35
N ALA A 215 5.98 2.62 -20.41
CA ALA A 215 6.66 3.90 -20.66
C ALA A 215 7.77 4.15 -19.63
N GLU A 216 8.60 5.17 -19.86
CA GLU A 216 9.62 5.54 -18.87
C GLU A 216 9.01 6.04 -17.56
N PRO A 217 9.66 5.81 -16.39
CA PRO A 217 9.17 6.24 -15.08
C PRO A 217 8.86 7.75 -14.98
N LYS A 218 9.60 8.60 -15.71
CA LYS A 218 9.49 10.06 -15.64
C LYS A 218 8.63 10.68 -16.75
N SER A 219 8.02 9.86 -17.60
CA SER A 219 7.13 10.38 -18.64
C SER A 219 5.90 11.02 -17.99
N ARG A 220 5.62 12.29 -18.31
CA ARG A 220 4.52 13.07 -17.73
C ARG A 220 3.18 12.36 -18.01
N ARG A 221 2.58 11.76 -16.99
CA ARG A 221 1.31 11.03 -17.11
C ARG A 221 0.17 11.99 -16.83
N GLU A 222 -0.78 12.10 -17.74
CA GLU A 222 -2.08 12.62 -17.36
C GLU A 222 -2.71 11.59 -16.42
N ALA A 223 -2.87 11.96 -15.15
CA ALA A 223 -3.46 11.09 -14.14
C ALA A 223 -4.80 10.53 -14.66
N GLY A 224 -4.84 9.21 -14.78
CA GLY A 224 -6.04 8.43 -15.08
C GLY A 224 -6.11 7.24 -14.15
N ASP A 225 -7.29 6.64 -14.04
CA ASP A 225 -7.64 5.53 -13.13
C ASP A 225 -6.90 4.20 -13.40
N ARG A 226 -5.68 4.23 -13.96
CA ARG A 226 -4.90 3.06 -14.35
C ARG A 226 -4.01 2.58 -13.22
N ARG A 227 -3.90 1.25 -13.10
CA ARG A 227 -2.99 0.60 -12.15
C ARG A 227 -1.55 0.88 -12.59
N GLN A 228 -0.65 1.21 -11.67
CA GLN A 228 0.76 1.44 -12.00
C GLN A 228 1.67 0.34 -11.48
N ALA A 229 2.66 -0.02 -12.29
CA ALA A 229 3.68 -1.00 -11.95
C ALA A 229 5.06 -0.56 -12.47
N VAL A 230 6.13 -1.20 -11.99
CA VAL A 230 7.52 -1.06 -12.42
C VAL A 230 8.05 -2.41 -12.84
N PHE A 231 8.78 -2.43 -13.95
CA PHE A 231 9.56 -3.58 -14.36
C PHE A 231 10.92 -3.59 -13.64
N ASN A 232 11.18 -4.66 -12.89
CA ASN A 232 12.42 -4.93 -12.16
C ASN A 232 13.00 -6.27 -12.62
N GLY A 233 13.90 -6.26 -13.61
CA GLY A 233 14.76 -7.40 -13.93
C GLY A 233 14.04 -8.73 -14.20
N GLY A 234 12.93 -8.70 -14.95
CA GLY A 234 12.14 -9.89 -15.29
C GLY A 234 10.89 -10.10 -14.43
N ARG A 235 10.67 -9.24 -13.42
CA ARG A 235 9.43 -9.16 -12.68
C ARG A 235 8.78 -7.81 -12.87
N VAL A 236 7.46 -7.77 -12.77
CA VAL A 236 6.72 -6.53 -12.69
C VAL A 236 6.09 -6.46 -11.31
N GLU A 237 6.38 -5.37 -10.63
CA GLU A 237 6.01 -5.10 -9.25
C GLU A 237 5.18 -3.81 -9.21
N PRO A 238 4.31 -3.60 -8.23
CA PRO A 238 3.64 -2.31 -8.05
C PRO A 238 4.66 -1.16 -7.98
N HIS A 239 4.36 -0.01 -8.60
CA HIS A 239 5.28 1.13 -8.60
C HIS A 239 5.50 1.65 -7.16
N PRO A 240 6.74 2.00 -6.73
CA PRO A 240 7.00 2.46 -5.37
C PRO A 240 6.28 3.78 -5.02
N ASP A 241 6.13 4.70 -5.97
CA ASP A 241 5.27 5.91 -5.81
C ASP A 241 3.75 5.60 -5.77
N VAL A 242 3.38 4.32 -5.90
CA VAL A 242 2.02 3.76 -5.86
C VAL A 242 1.87 2.72 -4.74
N ALA A 243 2.90 2.57 -3.91
CA ALA A 243 3.04 1.53 -2.91
C ALA A 243 1.96 1.48 -1.82
N PRO A 244 1.19 2.54 -1.50
CA PRO A 244 0.16 2.38 -0.46
C PRO A 244 -1.26 2.23 -0.96
N ALA A 245 -1.76 3.15 -1.79
CA ALA A 245 -3.18 3.20 -2.16
C ALA A 245 -3.55 2.09 -3.15
N SER A 246 -2.64 1.73 -4.07
CA SER A 246 -2.86 0.58 -4.96
C SER A 246 -2.54 -0.74 -4.28
N TRP A 247 -1.52 -0.82 -3.42
CA TRP A 247 -1.33 -2.02 -2.59
C TRP A 247 -2.53 -2.24 -1.67
N LEU A 248 -3.11 -1.18 -1.09
CA LEU A 248 -4.39 -1.24 -0.37
C LEU A 248 -5.48 -1.71 -1.34
N ALA A 249 -5.67 -1.07 -2.50
CA ALA A 249 -6.70 -1.48 -3.45
C ALA A 249 -6.56 -2.95 -3.88
N TRP A 250 -5.33 -3.45 -4.05
CA TRP A 250 -5.04 -4.84 -4.41
C TRP A 250 -5.29 -5.82 -3.26
N ASN A 251 -4.77 -5.56 -2.06
CA ASN A 251 -5.01 -6.42 -0.89
C ASN A 251 -6.46 -6.34 -0.37
N ILE A 252 -7.12 -5.19 -0.53
CA ILE A 252 -8.54 -5.01 -0.21
C ILE A 252 -9.42 -5.74 -1.22
N VAL A 253 -9.06 -5.74 -2.51
CA VAL A 253 -9.77 -6.52 -3.53
C VAL A 253 -9.61 -8.02 -3.28
N ASP A 254 -8.45 -8.48 -2.80
CA ASP A 254 -8.27 -9.89 -2.42
C ASP A 254 -9.08 -10.26 -1.16
N ALA A 255 -9.05 -9.42 -0.12
CA ALA A 255 -9.91 -9.57 1.07
C ALA A 255 -11.42 -9.49 0.73
N ARG A 256 -11.79 -8.74 -0.33
CA ARG A 256 -13.16 -8.55 -0.81
C ARG A 256 -13.52 -9.32 -2.07
N SER A 257 -12.76 -10.34 -2.42
CA SER A 257 -13.24 -11.40 -3.32
C SER A 257 -14.46 -12.15 -2.71
N ARG A 258 -14.88 -11.78 -1.49
CA ARG A 258 -16.20 -12.03 -0.87
C ARG A 258 -17.30 -10.95 -1.10
N GLY A 259 -17.08 -9.96 -1.97
CA GLY A 259 -18.18 -9.30 -2.71
C GLY A 259 -18.46 -7.79 -2.53
N ARG A 260 -17.49 -6.87 -2.64
CA ARG A 260 -17.74 -5.43 -3.01
C ARG A 260 -16.45 -4.63 -3.27
N SER A 261 -16.25 -4.09 -4.48
CA SER A 261 -15.12 -3.15 -4.73
C SER A 261 -15.28 -1.86 -3.90
N PRO A 262 -14.25 -1.36 -3.18
CA PRO A 262 -14.31 -0.05 -2.53
C PRO A 262 -14.42 1.04 -3.61
N LYS A 263 -15.55 1.75 -3.64
CA LYS A 263 -15.64 3.01 -4.36
C LYS A 263 -14.90 4.06 -3.51
N GLY A 264 -13.85 4.69 -4.05
CA GLY A 264 -13.26 5.88 -3.42
C GLY A 264 -11.74 5.92 -3.24
N LEU A 265 -10.99 4.87 -3.61
CA LEU A 265 -9.53 4.95 -3.69
C LEU A 265 -9.13 5.62 -5.01
N ALA A 266 -9.28 6.94 -5.08
CA ALA A 266 -8.73 7.76 -6.17
C ALA A 266 -7.34 8.25 -5.77
N TRP A 267 -6.34 7.97 -6.61
CA TRP A 267 -4.99 8.50 -6.40
C TRP A 267 -5.01 10.03 -6.63
N SER A 268 -4.55 10.81 -5.65
CA SER A 268 -4.33 12.24 -5.81
C SER A 268 -2.87 12.53 -6.20
N PRO A 269 -2.61 13.41 -7.18
CA PRO A 269 -1.27 13.93 -7.47
C PRO A 269 -0.57 14.53 -6.24
N ASP A 270 -1.34 15.06 -5.28
CA ASP A 270 -0.82 15.65 -4.05
C ASP A 270 -0.11 14.63 -3.14
N TYR A 271 -0.36 13.32 -3.34
CA TYR A 271 0.33 12.25 -2.61
C TYR A 271 1.76 11.99 -3.10
N ALA A 272 2.12 12.45 -4.31
CA ALA A 272 3.47 12.28 -4.87
C ALA A 272 4.54 13.10 -4.13
N GLU A 273 4.14 14.15 -3.41
CA GLU A 273 5.04 15.03 -2.65
C GLU A 273 5.19 14.60 -1.18
N LEU A 274 4.41 13.62 -0.72
CA LEU A 274 4.44 13.14 0.66
C LEU A 274 5.42 11.97 0.83
N PRO A 275 6.04 11.83 2.02
CA PRO A 275 6.69 10.57 2.41
C PRO A 275 5.71 9.40 2.26
N VAL A 276 6.21 8.26 1.76
CA VAL A 276 5.39 7.09 1.39
C VAL A 276 4.56 6.61 2.58
N GLU A 277 5.11 6.63 3.79
CA GLU A 277 4.45 6.23 5.03
C GLU A 277 3.23 7.13 5.32
N ARG A 278 3.35 8.43 5.05
CA ARG A 278 2.27 9.40 5.27
C ARG A 278 1.17 9.30 4.22
N ALA A 279 1.55 9.12 2.95
CA ALA A 279 0.59 8.82 1.88
C ALA A 279 -0.18 7.51 2.17
N THR A 280 0.49 6.54 2.78
CA THR A 280 -0.09 5.27 3.22
C THR A 280 -1.17 5.45 4.26
N ALA A 281 -0.85 6.17 5.34
CA ALA A 281 -1.80 6.40 6.41
C ALA A 281 -3.06 7.12 5.91
N ILE A 282 -2.91 8.13 5.04
CA ILE A 282 -4.04 8.87 4.45
C ILE A 282 -4.92 7.93 3.61
N ALA A 283 -4.33 7.10 2.75
CA ALA A 283 -5.09 6.18 1.90
C ALA A 283 -5.89 5.14 2.72
N ILE A 284 -5.33 4.64 3.83
CA ILE A 284 -6.04 3.74 4.75
C ILE A 284 -7.26 4.44 5.35
N LEU A 285 -7.08 5.68 5.83
CA LEU A 285 -8.13 6.47 6.44
C LEU A 285 -9.26 6.77 5.46
N GLU A 286 -8.93 7.13 4.22
CA GLU A 286 -9.92 7.38 3.16
C GLU A 286 -10.69 6.11 2.82
N ALA A 287 -9.98 4.98 2.60
CA ALA A 287 -10.61 3.70 2.32
C ALA A 287 -11.57 3.27 3.45
N ALA A 288 -11.12 3.36 4.71
CA ALA A 288 -11.92 3.02 5.87
C ALA A 288 -13.14 3.93 6.04
N SER A 289 -13.02 5.23 5.75
CA SER A 289 -14.10 6.21 5.96
C SER A 289 -15.41 5.84 5.24
N SER A 290 -15.30 5.20 4.07
CA SER A 290 -16.43 4.80 3.24
C SER A 290 -17.17 3.53 3.73
N LEU A 291 -16.62 2.83 4.72
CA LEU A 291 -17.09 1.50 5.15
C LEU A 291 -17.91 1.54 6.44
N LYS A 292 -18.69 0.50 6.70
CA LYS A 292 -19.32 0.30 8.02
C LYS A 292 -18.28 -0.17 9.05
N ALA A 293 -18.52 0.06 10.34
CA ALA A 293 -17.53 -0.22 11.39
C ALA A 293 -16.96 -1.66 11.38
N VAL A 294 -17.78 -2.69 11.18
CA VAL A 294 -17.30 -4.08 11.06
C VAL A 294 -16.40 -4.28 9.83
N GLU A 295 -16.86 -3.79 8.67
CA GLU A 295 -16.09 -3.84 7.41
C GLU A 295 -14.78 -3.03 7.48
N ARG A 296 -14.76 -1.96 8.30
CA ARG A 296 -13.54 -1.21 8.62
C ARG A 296 -12.57 -2.11 9.40
N VAL A 297 -13.02 -2.76 10.47
CA VAL A 297 -12.14 -3.63 11.27
C VAL A 297 -11.56 -4.77 10.44
N GLU A 298 -12.36 -5.42 9.59
CA GLU A 298 -11.88 -6.46 8.66
C GLU A 298 -10.80 -5.94 7.71
N LEU A 299 -11.02 -4.76 7.12
CA LEU A 299 -10.04 -4.06 6.29
C LEU A 299 -8.73 -3.84 7.08
N LEU A 300 -8.83 -3.31 8.29
CA LEU A 300 -7.68 -2.98 9.12
C LEU A 300 -6.88 -4.23 9.52
N CYS A 301 -7.54 -5.35 9.80
CA CYS A 301 -6.87 -6.64 10.02
C CYS A 301 -6.08 -7.07 8.79
N ALA A 302 -6.68 -7.02 7.60
CA ALA A 302 -6.02 -7.39 6.36
C ALA A 302 -4.77 -6.53 6.09
N VAL A 303 -4.88 -5.21 6.30
CA VAL A 303 -3.76 -4.27 6.16
C VAL A 303 -2.63 -4.60 7.14
N ALA A 304 -2.95 -4.87 8.42
CA ALA A 304 -1.94 -5.18 9.44
C ALA A 304 -1.22 -6.51 9.17
N LEU A 305 -1.94 -7.53 8.71
CA LEU A 305 -1.35 -8.82 8.32
C LEU A 305 -0.37 -8.65 7.17
N ALA A 306 -0.76 -7.92 6.13
CA ALA A 306 0.04 -7.73 4.93
C ALA A 306 1.22 -6.73 5.15
N ALA A 307 1.11 -5.81 6.11
CA ALA A 307 2.22 -4.91 6.50
C ALA A 307 3.48 -5.67 6.94
N SER A 308 3.31 -6.88 7.48
CA SER A 308 4.44 -7.69 7.94
C SER A 308 5.17 -8.43 6.82
N GLU A 309 4.56 -8.50 5.65
CA GLU A 309 5.19 -9.02 4.44
C GLU A 309 5.95 -7.92 3.69
N THR A 310 5.82 -6.65 4.12
CA THR A 310 6.39 -5.48 3.44
C THR A 310 7.18 -4.56 4.40
N PRO A 311 8.43 -4.91 4.76
CA PRO A 311 9.20 -4.19 5.79
C PRO A 311 9.37 -2.69 5.52
N ALA A 312 9.51 -2.29 4.26
CA ALA A 312 9.66 -0.89 3.85
C ALA A 312 8.43 -0.01 4.15
N LEU A 313 7.24 -0.62 4.26
CA LEU A 313 5.97 0.09 4.47
C LEU A 313 5.36 -0.18 5.85
N LYS A 314 5.95 -1.10 6.63
CA LYS A 314 5.37 -1.61 7.88
C LYS A 314 4.99 -0.48 8.84
N ALA A 315 5.87 0.50 9.04
CA ALA A 315 5.64 1.62 9.96
C ALA A 315 4.42 2.47 9.55
N GLY A 316 4.38 2.93 8.30
CA GLY A 316 3.27 3.75 7.79
C GLY A 316 1.93 3.01 7.70
N LEU A 317 1.96 1.72 7.37
CA LEU A 317 0.77 0.87 7.36
C LEU A 317 0.20 0.70 8.78
N LEU A 318 1.04 0.39 9.76
CA LEU A 318 0.60 0.23 11.15
C LEU A 318 0.12 1.56 11.75
N GLU A 319 0.77 2.68 11.43
CA GLU A 319 0.32 4.01 11.84
C GLU A 319 -1.08 4.34 11.28
N GLY A 320 -1.31 4.11 9.99
CA GLY A 320 -2.62 4.31 9.38
C GLY A 320 -3.70 3.42 9.97
N VAL A 321 -3.36 2.17 10.30
CA VAL A 321 -4.28 1.24 10.98
C VAL A 321 -4.64 1.74 12.37
N ALA A 322 -3.66 2.21 13.16
CA ALA A 322 -3.89 2.74 14.50
C ALA A 322 -4.85 3.94 14.46
N GLN A 323 -4.59 4.92 13.57
CA GLN A 323 -5.44 6.11 13.44
C GLN A 323 -6.86 5.78 12.96
N ALA A 324 -7.01 4.82 12.04
CA ALA A 324 -8.31 4.39 11.57
C ALA A 324 -9.11 3.66 12.65
N LEU A 325 -8.45 2.79 13.43
CA LEU A 325 -9.09 2.07 14.53
C LEU A 325 -9.49 3.02 15.66
N GLU A 326 -8.69 4.04 15.95
CA GLU A 326 -9.04 5.13 16.89
C GLU A 326 -10.36 5.80 16.48
N ARG A 327 -10.53 6.15 15.20
CA ARG A 327 -11.78 6.73 14.69
C ARG A 327 -12.97 5.77 14.80
N VAL A 328 -12.74 4.46 14.64
CA VAL A 328 -13.79 3.44 14.84
C VAL A 328 -14.21 3.38 16.30
N MET A 329 -13.27 3.34 17.23
CA MET A 329 -13.55 3.24 18.66
C MET A 329 -14.15 4.55 19.23
N ALA A 330 -13.65 5.71 18.81
CA ALA A 330 -14.21 7.00 19.22
C ALA A 330 -15.65 7.21 18.71
N GLY A 331 -15.98 6.61 17.56
CA GLY A 331 -17.34 6.60 17.02
C GLY A 331 -18.23 5.49 17.58
N ALA A 332 -17.69 4.55 18.36
CA ALA A 332 -18.46 3.51 19.02
C ALA A 332 -19.17 4.15 20.22
N GLY A 333 -20.49 3.97 20.33
CA GLY A 333 -21.34 4.65 21.31
C GLY A 333 -21.13 4.26 22.79
N GLY A 334 -19.92 3.85 23.18
CA GLY A 334 -19.53 3.47 24.53
C GLY A 334 -18.37 2.45 24.55
N ALA A 335 -17.85 2.21 25.76
CA ALA A 335 -16.72 1.32 26.00
C ALA A 335 -16.96 -0.14 25.56
N GLU A 336 -18.18 -0.65 25.76
CA GLU A 336 -18.57 -2.01 25.33
C GLU A 336 -18.51 -2.16 23.81
N SER A 337 -19.04 -1.20 23.06
CA SER A 337 -19.00 -1.22 21.59
C SER A 337 -17.59 -1.03 21.05
N ALA A 338 -16.77 -0.18 21.70
CA ALA A 338 -15.36 -0.04 21.35
C ALA A 338 -14.58 -1.34 21.63
N ALA A 339 -14.85 -2.00 22.77
CA ALA A 339 -14.26 -3.29 23.11
C ALA A 339 -14.65 -4.39 22.13
N PHE A 340 -15.89 -4.40 21.62
CA PHE A 340 -16.32 -5.33 20.57
C PHE A 340 -15.46 -5.19 19.30
N TYR A 341 -15.19 -3.96 18.83
CA TYR A 341 -14.36 -3.76 17.64
C TYR A 341 -12.88 -4.08 17.89
N LEU A 342 -12.37 -3.74 19.08
CA LEU A 342 -11.02 -4.09 19.48
C LEU A 342 -10.83 -5.62 19.58
N ASP A 343 -11.81 -6.32 20.15
CA ASP A 343 -11.83 -7.79 20.25
C ASP A 343 -11.77 -8.44 18.87
N GLN A 344 -12.61 -7.99 17.94
CA GLN A 344 -12.60 -8.47 16.56
C GLN A 344 -11.25 -8.22 15.87
N TYR A 345 -10.66 -7.04 16.09
CA TYR A 345 -9.36 -6.70 15.52
C TYR A 345 -8.24 -7.60 16.06
N VAL A 346 -8.17 -7.74 17.39
CA VAL A 346 -7.17 -8.58 18.08
C VAL A 346 -7.32 -10.05 17.69
N ALA A 347 -8.55 -10.56 17.65
CA ALA A 347 -8.82 -11.92 17.21
C ALA A 347 -8.36 -12.17 15.77
N GLY A 348 -8.57 -11.22 14.86
CA GLY A 348 -8.12 -11.29 13.47
C GLY A 348 -6.59 -11.28 13.30
N CYS A 349 -5.87 -10.69 14.26
CA CYS A 349 -4.40 -10.56 14.22
C CYS A 349 -3.67 -11.52 15.18
N ALA A 350 -4.41 -12.36 15.94
CA ALA A 350 -3.89 -13.12 17.07
C ALA A 350 -2.73 -14.10 16.73
N ALA A 351 -2.65 -14.58 15.49
CA ALA A 351 -1.57 -15.47 15.07
C ALA A 351 -0.19 -14.78 15.01
N THR A 352 -0.16 -13.45 15.06
CA THR A 352 1.01 -12.63 14.77
C THR A 352 1.02 -11.35 15.61
N PRO A 353 1.40 -11.44 16.91
CA PRO A 353 1.30 -10.34 17.87
C PRO A 353 2.22 -9.14 17.57
N ASP A 354 3.34 -9.38 16.87
CA ASP A 354 4.28 -8.36 16.37
C ASP A 354 3.71 -7.44 15.28
N ARG A 355 2.42 -7.65 14.95
CA ARG A 355 1.66 -6.96 13.89
C ARG A 355 0.54 -6.09 14.43
N LEU A 356 0.31 -6.09 15.74
CA LEU A 356 -0.62 -5.15 16.36
C LEU A 356 0.04 -3.77 16.37
N PRO A 357 -0.56 -2.73 15.77
CA PRO A 357 -0.09 -1.36 15.91
C PRO A 357 -0.09 -0.94 17.38
N PRO A 358 0.43 0.26 17.73
CA PRO A 358 0.30 0.86 19.06
C PRO A 358 -1.16 1.27 19.39
N ILE A 359 -2.12 0.38 19.16
CA ILE A 359 -3.53 0.43 19.59
C ILE A 359 -3.63 0.38 21.12
N LEU A 360 -2.54 0.10 21.80
CA LEU A 360 -2.46 -0.09 23.24
C LEU A 360 -2.82 1.19 24.03
N TYR A 361 -2.52 2.38 23.48
CA TYR A 361 -3.05 3.65 24.01
C TYR A 361 -4.57 3.74 23.94
N LEU A 362 -5.17 3.15 22.90
CA LEU A 362 -6.60 3.15 22.66
C LEU A 362 -7.33 2.09 23.49
N ALA A 363 -6.71 0.93 23.69
CA ALA A 363 -7.26 -0.13 24.55
C ALA A 363 -7.44 0.36 26.00
N CYS A 364 -6.55 1.24 26.48
CA CYS A 364 -6.66 1.88 27.78
C CYS A 364 -7.68 3.03 27.83
N ALA A 365 -8.22 3.49 26.69
CA ALA A 365 -9.19 4.59 26.69
C ALA A 365 -10.54 4.13 27.28
N ASP A 366 -11.17 5.00 28.07
CA ASP A 366 -12.56 4.93 28.48
C ASP A 366 -13.06 3.58 29.06
N GLY A 367 -12.18 2.80 29.69
CA GLY A 367 -12.57 1.56 30.38
C GLY A 367 -12.77 0.35 29.45
N ILE A 368 -12.31 0.43 28.19
CA ILE A 368 -12.40 -0.65 27.19
C ILE A 368 -11.80 -1.97 27.72
N LEU A 369 -10.66 -1.92 28.40
CA LEU A 369 -10.03 -3.12 29.00
C LEU A 369 -10.96 -3.91 29.93
N GLY A 370 -11.93 -3.26 30.56
CA GLY A 370 -12.89 -3.89 31.45
C GLY A 370 -13.88 -4.84 30.79
N TRP A 371 -14.00 -4.75 29.47
CA TRP A 371 -14.91 -5.57 28.66
C TRP A 371 -14.21 -6.72 27.95
N LEU A 372 -12.88 -6.80 28.07
CA LEU A 372 -12.08 -7.86 27.47
C LEU A 372 -11.89 -9.00 28.48
N ASP A 373 -11.96 -10.24 28.00
CA ASP A 373 -11.62 -11.40 28.81
C ASP A 373 -10.10 -11.55 29.02
N GLU A 374 -9.71 -12.44 29.94
CA GLU A 374 -8.30 -12.68 30.24
C GLU A 374 -7.48 -13.16 29.03
N SER A 375 -8.10 -13.88 28.09
CA SER A 375 -7.40 -14.37 26.89
C SER A 375 -7.05 -13.22 25.96
N ARG A 376 -7.94 -12.23 25.82
CA ARG A 376 -7.69 -11.02 25.04
C ARG A 376 -6.72 -10.08 25.71
N LEU A 377 -6.80 -9.93 27.03
CA LEU A 377 -5.81 -9.17 27.79
C LEU A 377 -4.42 -9.80 27.65
N ALA A 378 -4.31 -11.13 27.68
CA ALA A 378 -3.04 -11.83 27.45
C ALA A 378 -2.46 -11.53 26.05
N LEU A 379 -3.30 -11.55 25.00
CA LEU A 379 -2.84 -11.20 23.64
C LEU A 379 -2.35 -9.74 23.54
N LEU A 380 -3.03 -8.80 24.21
CA LEU A 380 -2.57 -7.41 24.27
C LEU A 380 -1.26 -7.27 25.04
N ILE A 381 -1.06 -8.05 26.11
CA ILE A 381 0.20 -8.12 26.84
C ILE A 381 1.33 -8.62 25.94
N ASP A 382 1.12 -9.72 25.21
CA ASP A 382 2.10 -10.27 24.27
C ASP A 382 2.40 -9.31 23.11
N ALA A 383 1.45 -8.41 22.79
CA ALA A 383 1.60 -7.35 21.80
C ALA A 383 2.34 -6.10 22.30
N GLY A 384 2.78 -6.07 23.57
CA GLY A 384 3.53 -4.94 24.13
C GLY A 384 2.70 -3.95 24.95
N LEU A 385 1.54 -4.36 25.50
CA LEU A 385 0.74 -3.50 26.40
C LEU A 385 1.57 -2.89 27.53
N PHE A 386 2.46 -3.68 28.13
CA PHE A 386 3.30 -3.20 29.23
C PHE A 386 4.39 -2.24 28.77
N ASP A 387 4.92 -2.38 27.55
CA ASP A 387 5.89 -1.41 27.02
C ASP A 387 5.26 -0.03 26.88
N ASN A 388 3.98 0.03 26.47
CA ASN A 388 3.23 1.29 26.38
C ASN A 388 2.84 1.86 27.73
N LEU A 389 2.43 1.01 28.69
CA LEU A 389 2.18 1.45 30.07
C LEU A 389 3.45 1.93 30.78
N GLY A 390 4.61 1.46 30.32
CA GLY A 390 5.92 1.88 30.77
C GLY A 390 6.49 3.08 30.01
N ASP A 391 5.76 3.67 29.06
CA ASP A 391 6.18 4.86 28.34
C ASP A 391 6.08 6.10 29.23
N ASP A 392 7.00 7.04 29.07
CA ASP A 392 7.05 8.29 29.81
C ASP A 392 5.85 9.20 29.52
N ASP A 393 5.32 9.13 28.30
CA ASP A 393 4.22 9.95 27.82
C ASP A 393 2.84 9.28 28.03
N PHE A 394 2.78 8.13 28.73
CA PHE A 394 1.51 7.45 28.99
C PHE A 394 0.64 8.22 30.01
N PRO A 395 -0.59 8.63 29.65
CA PRO A 395 -1.50 9.32 30.55
C PRO A 395 -2.18 8.33 31.51
N ALA A 396 -1.67 8.22 32.74
CA ALA A 396 -2.15 7.28 33.76
C ALA A 396 -3.65 7.45 34.10
N GLU A 397 -4.21 8.64 33.86
CA GLU A 397 -5.64 8.98 33.99
C GLU A 397 -6.53 8.01 33.19
N ARG A 398 -6.06 7.48 32.05
CA ARG A 398 -6.82 6.53 31.23
C ARG A 398 -7.23 5.25 31.97
N LEU A 399 -6.45 4.85 32.98
CA LEU A 399 -6.75 3.66 33.79
C LEU A 399 -7.87 3.87 34.83
N GLU A 400 -8.41 5.09 35.02
CA GLU A 400 -9.42 5.38 36.06
C GLU A 400 -10.72 4.60 35.86
N ARG A 401 -11.05 4.31 34.60
CA ARG A 401 -12.31 3.66 34.20
C ARG A 401 -12.16 2.14 34.05
N VAL A 402 -10.97 1.59 34.31
CA VAL A 402 -10.71 0.16 34.23
C VAL A 402 -11.22 -0.52 35.52
N PRO A 403 -12.02 -1.59 35.42
CA PRO A 403 -12.51 -2.32 36.58
C PRO A 403 -11.37 -2.82 37.49
N ALA A 404 -11.65 -2.84 38.79
CA ALA A 404 -10.69 -3.19 39.82
C ALA A 404 -10.09 -4.60 39.64
N GLU A 405 -10.93 -5.55 39.20
CA GLU A 405 -10.54 -6.93 38.91
C GLU A 405 -9.56 -7.02 37.73
N THR A 406 -9.84 -6.29 36.65
CA THR A 406 -8.96 -6.16 35.49
C THR A 406 -7.62 -5.51 35.87
N LEU A 407 -7.64 -4.46 36.70
CA LEU A 407 -6.41 -3.83 37.19
C LEU A 407 -5.56 -4.80 38.04
N ALA A 408 -6.20 -5.58 38.92
CA ALA A 408 -5.53 -6.59 39.72
C ALA A 408 -4.88 -7.67 38.85
N TYR A 409 -5.60 -8.17 37.83
CA TYR A 409 -5.07 -9.12 36.85
C TYR A 409 -3.85 -8.54 36.11
N LEU A 410 -3.96 -7.32 35.59
CA LEU A 410 -2.87 -6.66 34.85
C LEU A 410 -1.64 -6.44 35.73
N LEU A 411 -1.83 -6.06 37.00
CA LEU A 411 -0.72 -5.87 37.94
C LEU A 411 0.00 -7.19 38.24
N ASP A 412 -0.74 -8.29 38.47
CA ASP A 412 -0.12 -9.61 38.70
C ASP A 412 0.68 -10.07 37.47
N ARG A 413 0.13 -9.87 36.26
CA ARG A 413 0.83 -10.16 35.00
C ARG A 413 2.05 -9.25 34.77
N ALA A 414 1.98 -7.97 35.13
CA ALA A 414 3.13 -7.06 35.03
C ALA A 414 4.25 -7.47 35.99
N MET A 415 3.91 -7.89 37.21
CA MET A 415 4.89 -8.40 38.18
C MET A 415 5.52 -9.71 37.70
N GLU A 416 4.74 -10.65 37.17
CA GLU A 416 5.28 -11.86 36.55
C GLU A 416 6.19 -11.54 35.35
N GLY A 417 5.78 -10.60 34.50
CA GLY A 417 6.59 -10.10 33.39
C GLY A 417 7.89 -9.46 33.86
N LEU A 418 7.85 -8.71 34.96
CA LEU A 418 9.04 -8.11 35.57
C LEU A 418 10.03 -9.18 36.07
N ARG A 419 9.54 -10.25 36.71
CA ARG A 419 10.37 -11.41 37.12
C ARG A 419 11.04 -12.07 35.92
N ARG A 420 10.29 -12.21 34.81
CA ARG A 420 10.75 -12.81 33.55
C ARG A 420 11.55 -11.85 32.67
N ARG A 421 11.66 -10.58 33.06
CA ARG A 421 12.29 -9.49 32.27
C ARG A 421 11.63 -9.25 30.92
N THR A 422 10.31 -9.44 30.84
CA THR A 422 9.47 -9.20 29.66
C THR A 422 8.49 -8.03 29.85
N ALA A 423 8.55 -7.33 30.97
CA ALA A 423 7.76 -6.12 31.21
C ALA A 423 8.63 -5.03 31.86
N PRO A 424 8.46 -3.75 31.48
CA PRO A 424 9.17 -2.65 32.10
C PRO A 424 8.68 -2.44 33.53
N ARG A 425 9.62 -2.09 34.42
CA ARG A 425 9.32 -1.82 35.84
C ARG A 425 8.33 -0.67 36.01
N ARG A 426 8.36 0.32 35.12
CA ARG A 426 7.45 1.46 35.12
C ARG A 426 5.98 1.06 34.95
N ALA A 427 5.67 0.07 34.10
CA ALA A 427 4.31 -0.43 33.94
C ALA A 427 3.75 -1.03 35.24
N ALA A 428 4.57 -1.80 35.97
CA ALA A 428 4.21 -2.33 37.27
C ALA A 428 3.97 -1.22 38.29
N ALA A 429 4.78 -0.15 38.30
CA ALA A 429 4.60 1.00 39.18
C ALA A 429 3.31 1.77 38.91
N VAL A 430 2.98 2.01 37.64
CA VAL A 430 1.72 2.69 37.22
C VAL A 430 0.50 1.86 37.64
N LEU A 431 0.50 0.55 37.35
CA LEU A 431 -0.60 -0.35 37.73
C LEU A 431 -0.72 -0.47 39.26
N LEU A 432 0.40 -0.47 39.99
CA LEU A 432 0.41 -0.53 41.45
C LEU A 432 -0.23 0.71 42.07
N ASP A 433 0.14 1.93 41.64
CA ASP A 433 -0.50 3.16 42.11
C ASP A 433 -2.02 3.12 41.89
N ARG A 434 -2.47 2.64 40.73
CA ARG A 434 -3.90 2.54 40.43
C ARG A 434 -4.60 1.49 41.29
N CYS A 435 -4.02 0.31 41.45
CA CYS A 435 -4.56 -0.72 42.34
C CYS A 435 -4.60 -0.26 43.81
N ALA A 436 -3.62 0.55 44.24
CA ALA A 436 -3.57 1.14 45.58
C ALA A 436 -4.73 2.10 45.88
N ARG A 437 -5.28 2.75 44.84
CA ARG A 437 -6.43 3.66 44.94
C ARG A 437 -7.78 2.94 44.83
N SER A 438 -7.77 1.63 44.59
CA SER A 438 -8.96 0.85 44.22
C SER A 438 -9.64 0.16 45.42
N SER A 439 -10.52 -0.82 45.14
CA SER A 439 -11.25 -1.61 46.12
C SER A 439 -10.33 -2.37 47.08
N ALA A 440 -10.85 -2.78 48.25
CA ALA A 440 -10.04 -3.48 49.26
C ALA A 440 -9.35 -4.76 48.75
N PRO A 441 -10.00 -5.65 47.95
CA PRO A 441 -9.32 -6.80 47.37
C PRO A 441 -8.15 -6.42 46.45
N THR A 442 -8.35 -5.39 45.61
CA THR A 442 -7.34 -4.89 44.66
C THR A 442 -6.16 -4.24 45.39
N ARG A 443 -6.44 -3.52 46.50
CA ARG A 443 -5.39 -2.99 47.38
C ARG A 443 -4.55 -4.08 48.03
N ALA A 444 -5.12 -5.25 48.33
CA ALA A 444 -4.34 -6.38 48.84
C ALA A 444 -3.39 -6.94 47.78
N VAL A 445 -3.80 -6.99 46.51
CA VAL A 445 -2.92 -7.34 45.38
C VAL A 445 -1.81 -6.29 45.22
N ALA A 446 -2.14 -5.01 45.31
CA ALA A 446 -1.14 -3.93 45.29
C ALA A 446 -0.14 -4.03 46.44
N ALA A 447 -0.60 -4.36 47.65
CA ALA A 447 0.27 -4.55 48.81
C ALA A 447 1.26 -5.72 48.59
N LYS A 448 0.78 -6.84 48.03
CA LYS A 448 1.65 -7.98 47.68
C LYS A 448 2.69 -7.59 46.63
N ALA A 449 2.27 -6.92 45.55
CA ALA A 449 3.16 -6.45 44.50
C ALA A 449 4.21 -5.45 45.04
N LEU A 450 3.81 -4.56 45.95
CA LEU A 450 4.69 -3.61 46.61
C LEU A 450 5.77 -4.30 47.44
N ALA A 451 5.40 -5.30 48.26
CA ALA A 451 6.36 -6.06 49.06
C ALA A 451 7.41 -6.72 48.16
N GLU A 452 6.97 -7.33 47.06
CA GLU A 452 7.86 -7.95 46.08
C GLU A 452 8.77 -6.92 45.38
N LEU A 453 8.25 -5.76 44.95
CA LEU A 453 9.07 -4.68 44.38
C LEU A 453 10.12 -4.16 45.37
N THR A 454 9.81 -4.16 46.67
CA THR A 454 10.75 -3.76 47.73
C THR A 454 11.84 -4.78 48.03
N GLU A 455 11.75 -6.01 47.50
CA GLU A 455 12.82 -7.00 47.54
C GLU A 455 13.75 -6.92 46.31
N MET A 456 13.26 -6.37 45.19
CA MET A 456 14.03 -6.20 43.95
C MET A 456 15.03 -5.02 44.02
N PRO A 457 16.15 -5.01 43.28
CA PRO A 457 17.08 -3.86 43.25
C PRO A 457 16.40 -2.52 42.94
N ILE A 458 16.94 -1.42 43.48
CA ILE A 458 16.41 -0.06 43.28
C ILE A 458 16.52 0.32 41.80
N SER A 459 15.44 0.86 41.23
CA SER A 459 15.42 1.42 39.86
C SER A 459 15.17 2.93 39.87
N VAL A 460 15.49 3.60 38.76
CA VAL A 460 15.07 4.98 38.48
C VAL A 460 13.54 5.07 38.46
N ASP A 461 12.85 4.04 37.97
CA ASP A 461 11.39 4.00 37.85
C ASP A 461 10.69 3.93 39.21
N ASP A 462 11.41 3.62 40.29
CA ASP A 462 10.84 3.58 41.64
C ASP A 462 10.31 4.97 42.05
N ASP A 463 10.82 6.07 41.46
CA ASP A 463 10.34 7.44 41.70
C ASP A 463 8.81 7.59 41.42
N MET A 464 8.24 6.76 40.54
CA MET A 464 6.79 6.73 40.25
C MET A 464 5.93 6.17 41.39
N LEU A 465 6.53 5.42 42.32
CA LEU A 465 5.84 4.87 43.48
C LEU A 465 5.67 5.92 44.61
N ALA A 466 6.22 7.12 44.46
CA ALA A 466 6.14 8.20 45.44
C ALA A 466 4.76 8.91 45.44
N THR A 467 3.68 8.15 45.56
CA THR A 467 2.30 8.66 45.58
C THR A 467 1.62 8.43 46.92
N GLU A 468 0.63 9.27 47.25
CA GLU A 468 -0.11 9.17 48.52
C GLU A 468 -0.72 7.78 48.75
N ALA A 469 -1.27 7.18 47.68
CA ALA A 469 -1.89 5.86 47.75
C ALA A 469 -0.88 4.76 48.10
N VAL A 470 0.31 4.81 47.49
CA VAL A 470 1.39 3.84 47.76
C VAL A 470 1.97 4.05 49.16
N PHE A 471 2.18 5.30 49.59
CA PHE A 471 2.58 5.58 50.98
C PHE A 471 1.56 5.05 52.00
N GLY A 472 0.27 5.14 51.69
CA GLY A 472 -0.80 4.53 52.48
C GLY A 472 -0.66 3.01 52.61
N LEU A 473 -0.30 2.31 51.51
CA LEU A 473 -0.02 0.87 51.55
C LEU A 473 1.22 0.54 52.39
N VAL A 474 2.31 1.30 52.22
CA VAL A 474 3.55 1.11 52.99
C VAL A 474 3.29 1.29 54.48
N ALA A 475 2.49 2.29 54.87
CA ALA A 475 2.14 2.53 56.27
C ALA A 475 1.39 1.35 56.90
N ALA A 476 0.63 0.60 56.11
CA ALA A 476 -0.10 -0.60 56.55
C ALA A 476 0.78 -1.87 56.66
N GLN A 477 1.99 -1.89 56.08
CA GLN A 477 2.88 -3.07 56.03
C GLN A 477 3.88 -3.17 57.20
N GLY A 478 3.83 -2.25 58.17
CA GLY A 478 4.67 -2.29 59.38
C GLY A 478 5.94 -1.44 59.32
N ALA A 479 6.77 -1.49 60.36
CA ALA A 479 7.94 -0.62 60.52
C ALA A 479 9.09 -0.96 59.56
N GLU A 480 9.32 -2.25 59.28
CA GLU A 480 10.42 -2.68 58.42
C GLU A 480 10.20 -2.32 56.95
N ALA A 481 8.97 -2.52 56.45
CA ALA A 481 8.58 -2.09 55.10
C ALA A 481 8.72 -0.58 54.92
N ARG A 482 8.33 0.21 55.94
CA ARG A 482 8.54 1.67 55.96
C ARG A 482 10.01 2.04 55.86
N LYS A 483 10.88 1.38 56.64
CA LYS A 483 12.33 1.63 56.63
C LYS A 483 12.96 1.31 55.27
N ILE A 484 12.60 0.17 54.68
CA ILE A 484 13.08 -0.24 53.35
C ILE A 484 12.61 0.76 52.29
N PHE A 485 11.31 1.11 52.29
CA PHE A 485 10.75 2.07 51.33
C PHE A 485 11.41 3.44 51.48
N SER A 486 11.48 4.01 52.70
CA SER A 486 12.16 5.28 52.96
C SER A 486 13.63 5.27 52.51
N ALA A 487 14.37 4.19 52.72
CA ALA A 487 15.77 4.08 52.27
C ALA A 487 15.92 4.11 50.74
N ARG A 488 14.89 3.70 49.97
CA ARG A 488 14.87 3.79 48.50
C ARG A 488 14.68 5.21 48.00
N PHE A 489 13.81 5.99 48.64
CA PHE A 489 13.47 7.36 48.21
C PHE A 489 14.39 8.44 48.78
N LEU A 490 15.04 8.20 49.93
CA LEU A 490 15.89 9.20 50.61
C LEU A 490 17.37 9.20 50.18
N ARG A 491 17.82 8.23 49.36
CA ARG A 491 19.26 8.07 49.00
C ARG A 491 19.73 8.76 47.72
N ARG A 492 18.88 9.49 46.97
CA ARG A 492 19.34 10.28 45.82
C ARG A 492 19.68 11.72 46.25
N PRO A 493 20.91 12.21 46.07
CA PRO A 493 21.16 13.64 46.09
C PRO A 493 20.45 14.23 44.88
N TRP A 494 19.32 14.89 45.11
CA TRP A 494 18.62 15.66 44.08
C TRP A 494 19.58 16.72 43.52
N LYS A 495 20.10 16.50 42.32
CA LYS A 495 20.73 17.59 41.55
C LYS A 495 19.63 18.60 41.26
N SER A 496 19.69 19.72 41.97
CA SER A 496 18.73 20.82 42.03
C SER A 496 18.56 21.59 40.70
N GLY A 497 18.26 20.90 39.60
CA GLY A 497 18.22 21.51 38.26
C GLY A 497 17.19 20.96 37.28
N ALA A 498 16.70 19.73 37.44
CA ALA A 498 15.73 19.16 36.50
C ALA A 498 14.55 18.55 37.28
N ILE A 499 13.33 19.01 36.93
CA ILE A 499 12.00 18.74 37.51
C ILE A 499 11.50 19.92 38.35
N ARG A 500 11.05 20.95 37.64
CA ARG A 500 10.06 21.92 38.15
C ARG A 500 8.66 21.34 37.88
N THR A 501 8.21 20.41 38.72
CA THR A 501 6.77 20.13 38.85
C THR A 501 6.36 20.32 40.31
N PRO A 502 5.35 21.17 40.60
CA PRO A 502 4.87 21.42 41.97
C PRO A 502 4.40 20.15 42.71
N ALA A 503 4.07 19.09 41.97
CA ALA A 503 3.57 17.82 42.48
C ALA A 503 4.58 17.06 43.36
N ALA A 504 5.88 17.08 43.02
CA ALA A 504 6.90 16.32 43.77
C ALA A 504 7.19 16.91 45.16
N SER A 505 7.11 18.24 45.29
CA SER A 505 7.22 18.98 46.57
C SER A 505 6.00 18.70 47.47
N GLY A 506 4.80 18.68 46.90
CA GLY A 506 3.57 18.36 47.62
C GLY A 506 3.50 16.90 48.09
N ALA A 507 3.90 15.96 47.23
CA ALA A 507 3.93 14.53 47.53
C ALA A 507 4.92 14.21 48.66
N MET A 508 6.10 14.84 48.71
CA MET A 508 7.05 14.66 49.82
C MET A 508 6.55 15.26 51.14
N ALA A 509 5.90 16.43 51.11
CA ALA A 509 5.30 17.02 52.31
C ALA A 509 4.10 16.21 52.85
N ALA A 510 3.37 15.52 51.96
CA ALA A 510 2.33 14.56 52.31
C ALA A 510 2.91 13.24 52.83
N ALA A 511 3.94 12.70 52.18
CA ALA A 511 4.65 11.48 52.60
C ALA A 511 5.27 11.64 54.00
N ALA A 512 5.97 12.74 54.25
CA ALA A 512 6.53 13.06 55.56
C ALA A 512 5.44 13.21 56.63
N ARG A 513 4.28 13.81 56.29
CA ARG A 513 3.14 13.92 57.21
C ARG A 513 2.45 12.58 57.50
N ILE A 514 2.32 11.71 56.50
CA ILE A 514 1.70 10.38 56.63
C ILE A 514 2.62 9.44 57.42
N LEU A 515 3.92 9.44 57.13
CA LEU A 515 4.92 8.67 57.87
C LEU A 515 5.05 9.15 59.33
N ASN A 516 4.99 10.46 59.58
CA ASN A 516 4.95 11.03 60.94
C ASN A 516 3.65 10.69 61.69
N LYS A 517 2.48 10.75 61.04
CA LYS A 517 1.19 10.35 61.66
C LYS A 517 1.13 8.86 62.02
N ALA A 518 1.88 8.01 61.31
CA ALA A 518 1.92 6.57 61.55
C ALA A 518 2.95 6.13 62.61
N GLY A 519 3.57 7.07 63.34
CA GLY A 519 4.38 6.79 64.53
C GLY A 519 5.81 6.31 64.27
N SER A 520 6.48 6.81 63.23
CA SER A 520 7.92 6.58 63.05
C SER A 520 8.70 7.86 63.37
N SER A 521 9.13 8.03 64.62
CA SER A 521 10.08 9.09 65.00
C SER A 521 11.54 8.69 64.81
N ASP A 522 11.82 7.44 64.43
CA ASP A 522 13.19 6.88 64.46
C ASP A 522 13.91 6.89 63.09
N ALA A 523 13.38 7.58 62.08
CA ALA A 523 13.96 7.60 60.72
C ALA A 523 14.02 8.98 60.05
N LEU A 524 14.00 10.05 60.85
CA LEU A 524 14.54 11.38 60.48
C LEU A 524 15.86 11.56 61.24
#